data_AF-A0A1B8GRN3-F1
#
_entry.id   AF-A0A1B8GRN3-F1
#
_cell.length_a   1.000
_cell.length_b   1.000
_cell.length_c   1.000
_cell.angle_alpha   90.00
_cell.angle_beta   90.00
_cell.angle_gamma   90.00
#
_symmetry.space_group_name_H-M   'P 1'
#
loop_
_entity.id
_entity.type
_entity.pdbx_description
1 polymer ?
#
loop_
_entity_poly.entity_id
_entity_poly.type
_entity_poly.pdbx_seq_one_letter_code
_entity_poly.pdbx_strand_id
1 'polypeptide(L)'
;MMSGEAWLYLLAVIINAVNLFLQVFFTIMYSDLECDYINPIDLCNRLNTYIIPEAAVHGFLTFLFLINGYWVALILNLPLLAYNVNKIVSNSHLLDATEIFRKLNVHKRESFSKLGFHLIMFFFYLYRYARTNPFHNKLKLTPRSMIVALIRDETH
;
A
#
# COMPACT_ATOMS: atom_id res chain seq x y z
N MET A 1 22.05 -12.75 8.11
CA MET A 1 21.47 -12.63 6.76
C MET A 1 19.97 -12.40 6.93
N MET A 2 19.39 -11.39 6.27
CA MET A 2 17.94 -11.13 6.35
C MET A 2 17.18 -12.30 5.71
N SER A 3 16.14 -12.80 6.37
CA SER A 3 15.27 -13.85 5.83
C SER A 3 14.59 -13.34 4.54
N GLY A 4 14.36 -14.23 3.56
CA GLY A 4 13.64 -13.88 2.31
C GLY A 4 12.26 -13.27 2.57
N GLU A 5 11.64 -13.65 3.69
CA GLU A 5 10.40 -13.03 4.17
C GLU A 5 10.56 -11.52 4.44
N ALA A 6 11.65 -11.12 5.11
CA ALA A 6 11.89 -9.73 5.47
C ALA A 6 12.09 -8.84 4.23
N TRP A 7 12.75 -9.37 3.19
CA TRP A 7 12.90 -8.68 1.91
C TRP A 7 11.56 -8.45 1.21
N LEU A 8 10.66 -9.43 1.25
CA LEU A 8 9.35 -9.31 0.66
C LEU A 8 8.49 -8.26 1.38
N TYR A 9 8.49 -8.25 2.72
CA TYR A 9 7.78 -7.21 3.47
C TYR A 9 8.43 -5.82 3.31
N LEU A 10 9.75 -5.72 3.15
CA LEU A 10 10.42 -4.46 2.83
C LEU A 10 9.95 -3.92 1.47
N LEU A 11 9.93 -4.77 0.44
CA LEU A 11 9.42 -4.42 -0.88
C LEU A 11 7.95 -3.99 -0.79
N ALA A 12 7.12 -4.72 -0.02
CA ALA A 12 5.73 -4.38 0.20
C ALA A 12 5.55 -2.99 0.85
N VAL A 13 6.37 -2.64 1.83
CA VAL A 13 6.35 -1.31 2.45
C VAL A 13 6.66 -0.22 1.42
N ILE A 14 7.70 -0.41 0.61
CA ILE A 14 8.11 0.58 -0.41
C ILE A 14 7.01 0.75 -1.46
N ILE A 15 6.50 -0.35 -2.02
CA ILE A 15 5.44 -0.33 -3.02
C ILE A 15 4.16 0.33 -2.46
N ASN A 16 3.77 -0.06 -1.24
CA ASN A 16 2.57 0.49 -0.61
C ASN A 16 2.73 1.98 -0.27
N ALA A 17 3.94 2.45 0.03
CA ALA A 17 4.23 3.87 0.21
C ALA A 17 4.05 4.67 -1.08
N VAL A 18 4.50 4.12 -2.22
CA VAL A 18 4.27 4.73 -3.54
C VAL A 18 2.77 4.85 -3.84
N ASN A 19 2.00 3.77 -3.60
CA ASN A 19 0.55 3.82 -3.77
C ASN A 19 -0.11 4.84 -2.85
N LEU A 20 0.34 4.96 -1.60
CA LEU A 20 -0.17 5.96 -0.65
C LEU A 20 0.05 7.38 -1.18
N PHE A 21 1.22 7.66 -1.74
CA PHE A 21 1.50 8.95 -2.37
C PHE A 21 0.60 9.20 -3.59
N LEU A 22 0.38 8.19 -4.44
CA LEU A 22 -0.56 8.27 -5.56
C LEU A 22 -1.99 8.57 -5.10
N GLN A 23 -2.47 7.96 -4.01
CA GLN A 23 -3.82 8.22 -3.48
C GLN A 23 -3.95 9.64 -2.90
N VAL A 24 -2.89 10.19 -2.31
CA VAL A 24 -2.86 11.61 -1.90
C VAL A 24 -2.93 12.51 -3.14
N PHE A 25 -2.15 12.22 -4.18
CA PHE A 25 -2.19 12.95 -5.46
C PHE A 25 -3.59 12.93 -6.09
N PHE A 26 -4.26 11.78 -6.13
CA PHE A 26 -5.63 11.68 -6.62
C PHE A 26 -6.61 12.52 -5.79
N THR A 27 -6.49 12.46 -4.47
CA THR A 27 -7.36 13.22 -3.56
C THR A 27 -7.19 14.73 -3.76
N ILE A 28 -5.96 15.21 -3.93
CA ILE A 28 -5.68 16.62 -4.24
C ILE A 28 -6.31 17.00 -5.58
N MET A 29 -6.12 16.20 -6.63
CA MET A 29 -6.64 16.53 -7.96
C MET A 29 -8.18 16.57 -8.01
N TYR A 30 -8.85 15.70 -7.26
CA TYR A 30 -10.31 15.78 -7.10
C TYR A 30 -10.74 17.04 -6.32
N SER A 31 -9.95 17.46 -5.33
CA SER A 31 -10.19 18.71 -4.60
C SER A 31 -9.94 19.94 -5.48
N ASP A 32 -8.93 19.89 -6.36
CA ASP A 32 -8.65 20.96 -7.31
C ASP A 32 -9.78 21.10 -8.33
N LEU A 33 -10.39 19.98 -8.74
CA LEU A 33 -11.58 20.01 -9.59
C LEU A 33 -12.80 20.59 -8.86
N GLU A 34 -13.00 20.25 -7.58
CA GLU A 34 -14.13 20.73 -6.77
C GLU A 34 -14.08 22.24 -6.54
N CYS A 35 -12.88 22.81 -6.45
CA CYS A 35 -12.65 24.25 -6.31
C CYS A 35 -12.52 24.98 -7.66
N ASP A 36 -12.85 24.32 -8.78
CA ASP A 36 -12.74 24.86 -10.15
C ASP A 36 -11.33 25.33 -10.54
N TYR A 37 -10.27 24.75 -9.94
CA TYR A 37 -8.88 25.08 -10.27
C TYR A 37 -8.33 24.38 -11.53
N ILE A 38 -8.91 23.23 -11.91
CA ILE A 38 -8.48 22.43 -13.07
C ILE A 38 -9.67 22.03 -13.94
N ASN A 39 -9.47 21.93 -15.25
CA ASN A 39 -10.49 21.44 -16.17
C ASN A 39 -10.74 19.93 -15.97
N PRO A 40 -11.98 19.45 -16.13
CA PRO A 40 -12.32 18.03 -16.02
C PRO A 40 -11.60 17.17 -17.06
N ILE A 41 -11.30 17.71 -18.24
CA ILE A 41 -10.57 17.00 -19.31
C ILE A 41 -9.12 16.76 -18.91
N ASP A 42 -8.44 17.79 -18.37
CA ASP A 42 -7.05 17.71 -17.92
C ASP A 42 -6.91 16.73 -16.76
N LEU A 43 -7.87 16.76 -15.84
CA LEU A 43 -7.99 15.79 -14.74
C LEU A 43 -8.10 14.35 -15.28
N CYS A 44 -9.05 14.08 -16.17
CA CYS A 44 -9.29 12.73 -16.69
C CYS A 44 -8.06 12.18 -17.42
N ASN A 45 -7.38 12.99 -18.25
CA ASN A 45 -6.15 12.59 -18.93
C ASN A 45 -5.02 12.22 -17.95
N ARG A 46 -4.86 13.02 -16.89
CA ARG A 46 -3.85 12.76 -15.85
C ARG A 46 -4.17 11.50 -15.06
N LEU A 47 -5.36 11.39 -14.47
CA LEU A 47 -5.71 10.24 -13.63
C LEU A 47 -5.74 8.94 -14.42
N ASN A 48 -6.27 8.95 -15.65
CA ASN A 48 -6.39 7.73 -16.43
C ASN A 48 -5.02 7.09 -16.71
N THR A 49 -3.98 7.91 -16.87
CA THR A 49 -2.60 7.45 -17.03
C THR A 49 -2.08 6.73 -15.77
N TYR A 50 -2.56 7.10 -14.57
CA TYR A 50 -2.11 6.55 -13.29
C TYR A 50 -3.01 5.44 -12.72
N ILE A 51 -4.27 5.31 -13.16
CA ILE A 51 -5.21 4.28 -12.67
C ILE A 51 -4.71 2.86 -12.99
N ILE A 52 -4.23 2.63 -14.22
CA ILE A 52 -3.71 1.33 -14.65
C ILE A 52 -2.44 0.93 -13.88
N PRO A 53 -1.39 1.78 -13.80
CA PRO A 53 -0.18 1.41 -13.06
C PRO A 53 -0.42 1.21 -11.57
N GLU A 54 -1.32 1.97 -10.93
CA GLU A 54 -1.69 1.76 -9.52
C GLU A 54 -2.28 0.37 -9.28
N ALA A 55 -3.27 -0.01 -10.10
CA ALA A 55 -3.91 -1.32 -10.00
C ALA A 55 -2.94 -2.46 -10.35
N ALA A 56 -2.06 -2.26 -11.35
CA ALA A 56 -1.05 -3.24 -11.74
C ALA A 56 -0.03 -3.49 -10.63
N VAL A 57 0.47 -2.43 -9.99
CA VAL A 57 1.44 -2.52 -8.89
C VAL A 57 0.83 -3.19 -7.66
N HIS A 58 -0.42 -2.84 -7.31
CA HIS A 58 -1.14 -3.50 -6.20
C HIS A 58 -1.43 -4.98 -6.50
N GLY A 59 -1.85 -5.28 -7.73
CA GLY A 59 -2.08 -6.65 -8.19
C GLY A 59 -0.79 -7.49 -8.17
N PHE A 60 0.32 -6.93 -8.64
CA PHE A 60 1.62 -7.58 -8.60
C PHE A 60 2.06 -7.89 -7.16
N LEU A 61 1.91 -6.95 -6.24
CA LEU A 61 2.23 -7.17 -4.83
C LEU A 61 1.37 -8.29 -4.22
N THR A 62 0.06 -8.31 -4.53
CA THR A 62 -0.86 -9.34 -4.04
C THR A 62 -0.52 -10.72 -4.61
N PHE A 63 -0.11 -10.78 -5.88
CA PHE A 63 0.36 -12.00 -6.53
C PHE A 63 1.66 -12.54 -5.90
N LEU A 64 2.60 -11.66 -5.53
CA LEU A 64 3.80 -12.06 -4.78
C LEU A 64 3.44 -12.67 -3.43
N PHE A 65 2.47 -12.12 -2.70
CA PHE A 65 1.99 -12.70 -1.44
C PHE A 65 1.33 -14.08 -1.64
N LEU A 66 0.68 -14.30 -2.79
CA LEU A 66 0.07 -15.59 -3.15
C LEU A 66 1.11 -16.68 -3.38
N ILE A 67 2.15 -16.42 -4.20
CA ILE A 67 3.19 -17.42 -4.47
C ILE A 67 3.95 -17.81 -3.20
N ASN A 68 4.16 -16.86 -2.29
CA ASN A 68 4.87 -17.10 -1.04
C ASN A 68 3.98 -17.67 0.09
N GLY A 69 2.67 -17.81 -0.13
CA GLY A 69 1.74 -18.43 0.82
C GLY A 69 1.39 -17.58 2.05
N TYR A 70 1.48 -16.25 1.99
CA TYR A 70 1.12 -15.38 3.12
C TYR A 70 -0.39 -15.08 3.15
N TRP A 71 -1.16 -16.03 3.67
CA TRP A 71 -2.63 -15.98 3.72
C TRP A 71 -3.21 -14.73 4.39
N VAL A 72 -2.63 -14.26 5.51
CA VAL A 72 -3.14 -13.07 6.22
C VAL A 72 -2.99 -11.80 5.37
N ALA A 73 -1.82 -11.60 4.75
CA ALA A 73 -1.59 -10.46 3.88
C ALA A 73 -2.50 -10.53 2.63
N LEU A 74 -2.69 -11.72 2.08
CA LEU A 74 -3.60 -11.95 0.96
C LEU A 74 -5.04 -11.54 1.26
N ILE A 75 -5.61 -12.07 2.35
CA ILE A 75 -7.00 -11.80 2.75
C ILE A 75 -7.21 -10.30 2.98
N LEU A 76 -6.21 -9.61 3.53
CA LEU A 76 -6.28 -8.17 3.70
C LEU A 76 -6.27 -7.42 2.36
N ASN A 77 -5.52 -7.84 1.34
CA ASN A 77 -5.46 -7.18 0.01
C ASN A 77 -6.65 -7.52 -0.90
N LEU A 78 -7.27 -8.68 -0.69
CA LEU A 78 -8.37 -9.20 -1.52
C LEU A 78 -9.53 -8.22 -1.73
N PRO A 79 -10.05 -7.50 -0.71
CA PRO A 79 -11.14 -6.53 -0.89
C PRO A 79 -10.78 -5.40 -1.87
N LEU A 80 -9.58 -4.84 -1.76
CA LEU A 80 -9.13 -3.77 -2.65
C LEU A 80 -8.82 -4.31 -4.05
N LEU A 81 -8.18 -5.48 -4.14
CA LEU A 81 -7.91 -6.13 -5.41
C LEU A 81 -9.20 -6.46 -6.16
N ALA A 82 -10.19 -7.08 -5.50
CA ALA A 82 -11.47 -7.42 -6.10
C ALA A 82 -12.21 -6.17 -6.59
N TYR A 83 -12.14 -5.08 -5.82
CA TYR A 83 -12.69 -3.79 -6.22
C TYR A 83 -12.02 -3.23 -7.48
N ASN A 84 -10.68 -3.22 -7.53
CA ASN A 84 -9.93 -2.75 -8.70
C ASN A 84 -10.15 -3.65 -9.93
N VAL A 85 -10.19 -4.97 -9.76
CA VAL A 85 -10.47 -5.93 -10.84
C VAL A 85 -11.88 -5.72 -11.40
N ASN A 86 -12.89 -5.59 -10.54
CA ASN A 86 -14.26 -5.35 -10.98
C ASN A 86 -14.37 -4.04 -11.80
N LYS A 87 -13.63 -3.00 -11.39
CA LYS A 87 -13.57 -1.71 -12.10
C LYS A 87 -12.92 -1.83 -13.48
N ILE A 88 -11.85 -2.62 -13.61
CA ILE A 88 -11.18 -2.89 -14.89
C ILE A 88 -12.08 -3.71 -15.81
N VAL A 89 -12.66 -4.81 -15.30
CA VAL A 89 -13.55 -5.71 -16.06
C VAL A 89 -14.80 -4.98 -16.54
N SER A 90 -15.36 -4.10 -15.71
CA SER A 90 -16.53 -3.28 -16.06
C SER A 90 -16.22 -2.13 -17.04
N ASN A 91 -14.98 -2.04 -17.57
CA ASN A 91 -14.49 -0.95 -18.45
C ASN A 91 -14.74 0.48 -17.92
N SER A 92 -15.09 0.63 -16.65
CA SER A 92 -15.38 1.92 -15.98
C SER A 92 -14.14 2.51 -15.31
N HIS A 93 -12.95 2.14 -15.79
CA HIS A 93 -11.68 2.69 -15.33
C HIS A 93 -11.37 4.04 -15.99
N LEU A 94 -11.94 4.29 -17.18
CA LEU A 94 -11.85 5.58 -17.88
C LEU A 94 -12.76 6.59 -17.17
N LEU A 95 -12.17 7.69 -16.71
CA LEU A 95 -12.92 8.82 -16.21
C LEU A 95 -13.43 9.63 -17.41
N ASP A 96 -14.76 9.84 -17.47
CA ASP A 96 -15.38 10.69 -18.47
C ASP A 96 -15.58 12.10 -17.92
N ALA A 97 -15.04 13.09 -18.64
CA ALA A 97 -15.12 14.50 -18.27
C ALA A 97 -16.56 15.04 -18.21
N THR A 98 -17.51 14.39 -18.90
CA THR A 98 -18.92 14.80 -18.88
C THR A 98 -19.66 14.32 -17.62
N GLU A 99 -19.24 13.21 -17.03
CA GLU A 99 -19.86 12.65 -15.82
C GLU A 99 -19.06 12.92 -14.53
N ILE A 100 -17.80 13.36 -14.65
CA ILE A 100 -16.90 13.47 -13.50
C ILE A 100 -17.43 14.41 -12.43
N PHE A 101 -18.02 15.56 -12.80
CA PHE A 101 -18.61 16.50 -11.85
C PHE A 101 -19.82 15.90 -11.13
N ARG A 102 -20.68 15.15 -11.86
CA ARG A 102 -21.88 14.51 -11.29
C ARG A 102 -21.52 13.42 -10.29
N LYS A 103 -20.42 12.69 -10.51
CA LYS A 103 -19.95 11.59 -9.67
C LYS A 103 -18.76 11.97 -8.77
N LEU A 104 -18.38 13.24 -8.71
CA LEU A 104 -17.15 13.71 -8.05
C LEU A 104 -17.08 13.27 -6.59
N ASN A 105 -18.16 13.47 -5.83
CA ASN A 105 -18.23 13.10 -4.42
C ASN A 105 -18.05 11.58 -4.20
N VAL A 106 -18.52 10.76 -5.16
CA VAL A 106 -18.35 9.30 -5.10
C VAL A 106 -16.90 8.92 -5.36
N HIS A 107 -16.27 9.47 -6.40
CA HIS A 107 -14.86 9.19 -6.74
C HIS A 107 -13.88 9.73 -5.70
N LYS A 108 -14.16 10.90 -5.13
CA LYS A 108 -13.39 11.47 -4.01
C LYS A 108 -13.47 10.57 -2.77
N ARG A 109 -14.67 10.10 -2.41
CA ARG A 109 -14.86 9.18 -1.27
C ARG A 109 -14.20 7.82 -1.51
N GLU A 110 -14.22 7.33 -2.75
CA GLU A 110 -13.49 6.12 -3.17
C GLU A 110 -11.98 6.30 -2.96
N SER A 111 -11.41 7.38 -3.50
CA SER A 111 -9.98 7.74 -3.34
C SER A 111 -9.60 7.85 -1.86
N PHE A 112 -10.42 8.51 -1.05
CA PHE A 112 -10.17 8.67 0.38
C PHE A 112 -10.22 7.33 1.14
N SER A 113 -11.14 6.45 0.74
CA SER A 113 -11.26 5.11 1.31
C SER A 113 -10.04 4.24 0.94
N LYS A 114 -9.56 4.33 -0.31
CA LYS A 114 -8.32 3.68 -0.76
C LYS A 114 -7.09 4.21 -0.03
N LEU A 115 -7.03 5.51 0.23
CA LEU A 115 -5.97 6.14 1.03
C LEU A 115 -5.95 5.56 2.44
N GLY A 116 -7.10 5.52 3.13
CA GLY A 116 -7.21 4.97 4.47
C GLY A 116 -6.80 3.49 4.54
N PHE A 117 -7.19 2.71 3.53
CA PHE A 117 -6.79 1.31 3.41
C PHE A 117 -5.27 1.14 3.24
N HIS A 118 -4.65 1.89 2.31
CA HIS A 118 -3.21 1.84 2.11
C HIS A 118 -2.45 2.30 3.35
N LEU A 119 -2.96 3.27 4.11
CA LEU A 119 -2.36 3.71 5.37
C LEU A 119 -2.37 2.60 6.43
N ILE A 120 -3.50 1.91 6.62
CA ILE A 120 -3.59 0.77 7.56
C ILE A 120 -2.64 -0.37 7.13
N MET A 121 -2.62 -0.67 5.83
CA MET A 121 -1.72 -1.67 5.27
C MET A 121 -0.24 -1.31 5.43
N PHE A 122 0.10 -0.03 5.34
CA PHE A 122 1.47 0.45 5.51
C PHE A 122 2.01 0.08 6.90
N PHE A 123 1.24 0.39 7.96
CA PHE A 123 1.60 0.01 9.31
C PHE A 123 1.62 -1.51 9.52
N PHE A 124 0.70 -2.25 8.89
CA PHE A 124 0.70 -3.70 8.94
C PHE A 124 1.98 -4.30 8.33
N TYR A 125 2.38 -3.87 7.13
CA TYR A 125 3.60 -4.36 6.48
C TYR A 125 4.85 -3.95 7.27
N LEU A 126 4.87 -2.74 7.82
CA LEU A 126 5.96 -2.27 8.66
C LEU A 126 6.09 -3.09 9.95
N TYR A 127 4.98 -3.43 10.60
CA TYR A 127 4.96 -4.31 11.77
C TYR A 127 5.46 -5.72 11.44
N ARG A 128 5.03 -6.29 10.31
CA ARG A 128 5.49 -7.62 9.85
C ARG A 128 6.99 -7.58 9.54
N TYR A 129 7.47 -6.58 8.80
CA TYR A 129 8.89 -6.37 8.54
C TYR A 129 9.71 -6.25 9.83
N ALA A 130 9.27 -5.44 10.79
CA ALA A 130 9.95 -5.25 12.06
C ALA A 130 10.03 -6.54 12.88
N ARG A 131 8.95 -7.34 12.89
CA ARG A 131 8.91 -8.65 13.58
C ARG A 131 9.84 -9.69 12.94
N THR A 132 9.95 -9.68 11.61
CA THR A 132 10.78 -10.64 10.86
C THR A 132 12.26 -10.27 10.87
N ASN A 133 12.62 -9.05 11.25
CA ASN A 133 14.02 -8.63 11.36
C ASN A 133 14.71 -9.18 12.63
N PRO A 134 15.86 -9.87 12.49
CA PRO A 134 16.56 -10.47 13.62
C PRO A 134 17.13 -9.45 14.62
N PHE A 135 17.38 -8.20 14.20
CA PHE A 135 17.88 -7.14 15.08
C PHE A 135 16.88 -6.77 16.20
N HIS A 136 15.58 -6.79 15.92
CA HIS A 136 14.56 -6.47 16.92
C HIS A 136 14.27 -7.65 17.87
N ASN A 137 14.51 -8.88 17.41
CA ASN A 137 14.44 -10.08 18.25
C ASN A 137 15.61 -10.17 19.24
N LYS A 138 16.77 -9.56 18.92
CA LYS A 138 17.90 -9.45 19.87
C LYS A 138 17.66 -8.45 21.00
N LEU A 139 16.74 -7.47 20.87
CA LEU A 139 16.33 -6.61 22.00
C LEU A 139 15.29 -7.29 22.92
N LYS A 140 14.72 -8.42 22.50
CA LYS A 140 13.92 -9.32 23.34
C LYS A 140 14.77 -10.42 24.00
N LEU A 141 16.08 -10.19 24.14
CA LEU A 141 16.92 -10.99 25.02
C LEU A 141 16.41 -10.79 26.45
N THR A 142 15.64 -11.77 26.92
CA THR A 142 15.29 -11.99 28.33
C THR A 142 16.51 -11.70 29.21
N PRO A 143 16.38 -11.10 30.41
CA PRO A 143 17.51 -10.68 31.24
C PRO A 143 18.63 -11.73 31.39
N ARG A 144 18.25 -13.02 31.39
CA ARG A 144 19.17 -14.17 31.41
C ARG A 144 20.22 -14.17 30.29
N SER A 145 19.86 -13.77 29.07
CA SER A 145 20.78 -13.79 27.93
C SER A 145 21.66 -12.55 27.83
N MET A 146 21.29 -11.46 28.50
CA MET A 146 22.13 -10.26 28.61
C MET A 146 23.24 -10.45 29.65
N ILE A 147 22.95 -11.15 30.77
CA ILE A 147 23.95 -11.53 31.77
C ILE A 147 24.99 -12.51 31.17
N VAL A 148 24.56 -13.49 30.38
CA VAL A 148 25.49 -14.43 29.71
C VAL A 148 26.34 -13.73 28.65
N ALA A 149 25.81 -12.71 27.97
CA ALA A 149 26.58 -11.91 27.02
C ALA A 149 27.60 -10.99 27.72
N LEU A 150 27.24 -10.37 28.85
CA LEU A 150 28.15 -9.55 29.66
C LEU A 150 29.27 -10.38 30.30
N ILE A 151 28.96 -11.56 30.85
CA ILE A 151 29.97 -12.44 31.46
C ILE A 151 30.95 -12.99 30.41
N ARG A 152 30.51 -13.16 29.17
CA ARG A 152 31.38 -13.64 28.07
C ARG A 152 32.32 -12.55 27.53
N ASP A 153 32.01 -11.27 27.75
CA ASP A 153 32.83 -10.14 27.28
C ASP A 153 33.95 -9.77 28.26
N GLU A 154 33.80 -10.04 29.56
CA GLU A 154 34.84 -9.76 30.58
C GLU A 154 35.94 -10.84 30.70
N THR A 155 35.91 -11.90 29.88
CA THR A 155 36.90 -13.01 29.96
C THR A 155 37.95 -13.01 28.85
N HIS A 156 38.11 -11.88 28.15
CA HIS A 156 39.16 -11.67 27.15
C HIS A 156 40.00 -10.42 27.43
#